data_AF-A0A959F0G8-F1
#
_entry.id   AF-A0A959F0G8-F1
#
_cell.length_a   1.000
_cell.length_b   1.000
_cell.length_c   1.000
_cell.angle_alpha   90.00
_cell.angle_beta   90.00
_cell.angle_gamma   90.00
#
_symmetry.space_group_name_H-M   'P 1'
#
loop_
_entity.id
_entity.type
_entity.pdbx_description
1 polymer ?
#
loop_
_entity_poly.entity_id
_entity_poly.type
_entity_poly.pdbx_seq_one_letter_code
_entity_poly.pdbx_strand_id
1 'polypeptide(L)'
;IPLVINQIKAQKPIPVYGDGQNVRDWLWVGDHVAAIDLVFHRGEAGETYNIGGNNEWKNLELVRELCDIVDEFSGRPAGASQQLITFVKDRLGHDRRYAIDAGKIRRELGWDPAVQVREGLRQTVRWYLDNENWLDHVTSGAYQEYYAKQYQQ
;
A
#
# COMPACT_ATOMS: atom_id res chain seq x y z
N ILE A 1 -3.73 -1.19 -1.09
CA ILE A 1 -3.23 -1.21 -2.49
C ILE A 1 -3.89 -2.32 -3.32
N PRO A 2 -3.77 -3.64 -2.98
CA PRO A 2 -4.29 -4.70 -3.85
C PRO A 2 -5.80 -4.64 -4.04
N LEU A 3 -6.54 -4.36 -2.95
CA LEU A 3 -7.97 -4.13 -2.97
C LEU A 3 -8.35 -3.01 -3.96
N VAL A 4 -7.66 -1.87 -3.92
CA VAL A 4 -7.96 -0.70 -4.76
C VAL A 4 -7.81 -1.08 -6.23
N ILE A 5 -6.69 -1.69 -6.60
CA ILE A 5 -6.41 -2.13 -7.97
C ILE A 5 -7.50 -3.11 -8.43
N ASN A 6 -7.84 -4.10 -7.61
CA ASN A 6 -8.87 -5.08 -7.95
C ASN A 6 -10.27 -4.45 -8.14
N GLN A 7 -10.66 -3.52 -7.27
CA GLN A 7 -11.94 -2.82 -7.39
C GLN A 7 -11.99 -1.96 -8.66
N ILE A 8 -10.90 -1.29 -9.02
CA ILE A 8 -10.79 -0.52 -10.26
C ILE A 8 -10.95 -1.44 -11.49
N LYS A 9 -10.30 -2.61 -11.49
CA LYS A 9 -10.44 -3.59 -12.58
C LYS A 9 -11.89 -4.09 -12.69
N ALA A 10 -12.51 -4.40 -11.56
CA ALA A 10 -13.88 -4.90 -11.48
C ALA A 10 -14.96 -3.81 -11.62
N GLN A 11 -14.58 -2.53 -11.76
CA GLN A 11 -15.50 -1.39 -11.77
C GLN A 11 -16.43 -1.36 -10.54
N LYS A 12 -15.85 -1.64 -9.37
CA LYS A 12 -16.54 -1.69 -8.07
C LYS A 12 -16.12 -0.52 -7.17
N PRO A 13 -16.96 -0.13 -6.19
CA PRO A 13 -16.64 0.91 -5.21
C PRO A 13 -15.32 0.67 -4.47
N ILE A 14 -14.49 1.69 -4.30
CA ILE A 14 -13.24 1.66 -3.55
C ILE A 14 -13.51 2.19 -2.14
N PRO A 15 -13.60 1.34 -1.11
CA PRO A 15 -13.94 1.78 0.23
C PRO A 15 -12.77 2.54 0.87
N VAL A 16 -13.06 3.76 1.33
CA VAL A 16 -12.15 4.61 2.12
C VAL A 16 -12.77 4.82 3.50
N TYR A 17 -12.07 4.37 4.54
CA TYR A 17 -12.53 4.48 5.92
C TYR A 17 -12.53 5.93 6.41
N GLY A 18 -13.62 6.34 7.06
CA GLY A 18 -13.75 7.66 7.68
C GLY A 18 -13.68 8.79 6.66
N ASP A 19 -12.77 9.73 6.89
CA ASP A 19 -12.48 10.85 5.99
C ASP A 19 -11.26 10.58 5.07
N GLY A 20 -10.68 9.38 5.16
CA GLY A 20 -9.48 8.99 4.42
C GLY A 20 -8.21 9.75 4.79
N GLN A 21 -8.20 10.54 5.86
CA GLN A 21 -7.07 11.36 6.28
C GLN A 21 -6.09 10.62 7.20
N ASN A 22 -6.28 9.31 7.42
CA ASN A 22 -5.32 8.51 8.16
C ASN A 22 -3.99 8.45 7.41
N VAL A 23 -2.89 8.60 8.14
CA VAL A 23 -1.53 8.69 7.60
C VAL A 23 -0.76 7.41 7.87
N ARG A 24 -0.04 6.91 6.85
CA ARG A 24 0.85 5.76 6.95
C ARG A 24 2.19 6.08 6.31
N ASP A 25 3.25 5.50 6.87
CA ASP A 25 4.59 5.49 6.28
C ASP A 25 4.69 4.31 5.30
N TRP A 26 4.90 4.60 4.02
CA TRP A 26 4.95 3.60 2.96
C TRP A 26 6.38 3.23 2.60
N LEU A 27 6.73 1.96 2.80
CA LEU A 27 8.01 1.38 2.44
C LEU A 27 7.85 0.37 1.31
N TRP A 28 8.69 0.45 0.28
CA TRP A 28 8.71 -0.54 -0.78
C TRP A 28 9.16 -1.90 -0.26
N VAL A 29 8.49 -2.96 -0.68
CA VAL A 29 8.76 -4.31 -0.15
C VAL A 29 10.19 -4.78 -0.46
N GLY A 30 10.76 -4.39 -1.61
CA GLY A 30 12.15 -4.68 -1.95
C GLY A 30 13.14 -4.00 -1.01
N ASP A 31 12.88 -2.72 -0.66
CA ASP A 31 13.70 -1.99 0.31
C ASP A 31 13.61 -2.59 1.71
N HIS A 32 12.41 -3.03 2.11
CA HIS A 32 12.22 -3.70 3.39
C HIS A 32 13.02 -5.02 3.47
N VAL A 33 12.95 -5.86 2.44
CA VAL A 33 13.70 -7.12 2.40
C VAL A 33 15.21 -6.86 2.42
N ALA A 34 15.70 -5.85 1.68
CA ALA A 34 17.10 -5.45 1.72
C ALA A 34 17.54 -4.97 3.12
N ALA A 35 16.67 -4.25 3.83
CA ALA A 35 16.92 -3.83 5.21
C ALA A 35 17.01 -5.03 6.17
N ILE A 36 16.09 -5.99 6.04
CA ILE A 36 16.09 -7.22 6.85
C ILE A 36 17.37 -8.01 6.61
N ASP A 37 17.75 -8.20 5.34
CA ASP A 37 18.99 -8.90 4.97
C ASP A 37 20.23 -8.21 5.55
N LEU A 38 20.28 -6.89 5.49
CA LEU A 38 21.36 -6.10 6.07
C LEU A 38 21.42 -6.22 7.60
N VAL A 39 20.28 -6.12 8.29
CA VAL A 39 20.20 -6.28 9.75
C VAL A 39 20.60 -7.70 10.15
N PHE A 40 20.20 -8.72 9.39
CA PHE A 40 20.59 -10.10 9.65
C PHE A 40 22.11 -10.30 9.59
N HIS A 41 22.78 -9.69 8.60
CA HIS A 41 24.22 -9.87 8.40
C HIS A 41 25.10 -8.94 9.23
N ARG A 42 24.61 -7.73 9.55
CA ARG A 42 25.44 -6.66 10.14
C ARG A 42 24.85 -6.02 11.40
N GLY A 43 23.62 -6.36 11.76
CA GLY A 43 22.99 -5.85 12.97
C GLY A 43 23.67 -6.39 14.23
N GLU A 44 23.68 -5.60 15.29
CA GLU A 44 24.21 -6.00 16.58
C GLU A 44 23.20 -6.87 17.35
N ALA A 45 23.69 -7.94 17.99
CA ALA A 45 22.83 -8.86 18.73
C ALA A 45 22.22 -8.16 19.95
N GLY A 46 20.89 -8.29 20.10
CA GLY A 46 20.15 -7.63 21.18
C GLY A 46 19.62 -6.24 20.81
N GLU A 47 20.07 -5.67 19.69
CA GLU A 47 19.59 -4.38 19.22
C GLU A 47 18.27 -4.47 18.45
N THR A 48 17.50 -3.38 18.49
CA THR A 48 16.29 -3.20 17.69
C THR A 48 16.50 -2.09 16.65
N TYR A 49 16.05 -2.32 15.42
CA TYR A 49 16.13 -1.37 14.31
C TYR A 49 14.74 -1.11 13.75
N ASN A 50 14.30 0.15 13.80
CA ASN A 50 13.14 0.58 13.04
C ASN A 50 13.49 0.66 11.55
N ILE A 51 12.63 0.10 10.71
CA ILE A 51 12.74 0.14 9.26
C ILE A 51 11.49 0.85 8.72
N GLY A 52 11.69 1.94 7.97
CA GLY A 52 10.62 2.82 7.51
C GLY A 52 10.94 3.46 6.16
N GLY A 53 9.91 3.94 5.47
CA GLY A 53 10.04 4.56 4.15
C GLY A 53 10.37 6.04 4.21
N ASN A 54 10.21 6.70 5.37
CA ASN A 54 10.25 8.16 5.50
C ASN A 54 9.25 8.84 4.55
N ASN A 55 8.09 8.22 4.39
CA ASN A 55 7.17 8.43 3.28
C ASN A 55 5.72 8.47 3.79
N GLU A 56 5.38 9.54 4.49
CA GLU A 56 4.05 9.71 5.07
C GLU A 56 3.01 10.13 4.02
N TRP A 57 1.97 9.31 3.84
CA TRP A 57 0.88 9.60 2.92
C TRP A 57 -0.46 9.42 3.61
N LYS A 58 -1.41 10.30 3.29
CA LYS A 58 -2.82 10.08 3.63
C LYS A 58 -3.39 8.97 2.76
N ASN A 59 -4.26 8.14 3.33
CA ASN A 59 -4.90 7.05 2.61
C ASN A 59 -5.65 7.54 1.37
N LEU A 60 -6.38 8.67 1.46
CA LEU A 60 -7.12 9.21 0.31
C LEU A 60 -6.19 9.66 -0.83
N GLU A 61 -5.04 10.27 -0.51
CA GLU A 61 -4.05 10.69 -1.51
C GLU A 61 -3.42 9.49 -2.21
N LEU A 62 -3.07 8.45 -1.44
CA LEU A 62 -2.55 7.20 -1.98
C LEU A 62 -3.57 6.50 -2.91
N VAL A 63 -4.85 6.47 -2.52
CA VAL A 63 -5.92 5.88 -3.34
C VAL A 63 -6.11 6.63 -4.65
N ARG A 64 -6.07 7.98 -4.63
CA ARG A 64 -6.13 8.80 -5.85
C ARG A 64 -4.95 8.53 -6.77
N GLU A 65 -3.73 8.49 -6.24
CA GLU A 65 -2.53 8.18 -7.02
C GLU A 65 -2.63 6.78 -7.67
N LEU A 66 -3.14 5.78 -6.95
CA LEU A 66 -3.40 4.46 -7.52
C LEU A 66 -4.44 4.50 -8.64
N CYS A 67 -5.54 5.23 -8.46
CA CYS A 67 -6.54 5.40 -9.51
C CYS A 67 -5.92 5.98 -10.79
N ASP A 68 -5.11 7.02 -10.65
CA ASP A 68 -4.49 7.71 -11.78
C ASP A 68 -3.48 6.81 -12.50
N ILE A 69 -2.64 6.08 -11.76
CA ILE A 69 -1.68 5.12 -12.34
C ILE A 69 -2.40 3.98 -13.05
N VAL A 70 -3.49 3.44 -12.48
CA VAL A 70 -4.25 2.36 -13.12
C VAL A 70 -4.96 2.84 -14.37
N ASP A 71 -5.55 4.04 -14.36
CA ASP A 71 -6.18 4.64 -15.54
C ASP A 71 -5.16 4.84 -16.66
N GLU A 72 -3.96 5.35 -16.33
CA GLU A 72 -2.85 5.52 -17.27
C GLU A 72 -2.45 4.18 -17.91
N PHE A 73 -2.16 3.15 -17.10
CA PHE A 73 -1.74 1.85 -17.63
C PHE A 73 -2.84 1.08 -18.36
N SER A 74 -4.11 1.37 -18.07
CA SER A 74 -5.26 0.72 -18.71
C SER A 74 -5.81 1.50 -19.90
N GLY A 75 -5.22 2.64 -20.26
CA GLY A 75 -5.72 3.52 -21.33
C GLY A 75 -7.10 4.12 -21.07
N ARG A 76 -7.47 4.31 -19.80
CA ARG A 76 -8.76 4.91 -19.40
C ARG A 76 -8.64 6.44 -19.33
N PRO A 77 -9.76 7.19 -19.44
CA PRO A 77 -9.74 8.62 -19.20
C PRO A 77 -9.22 8.94 -17.80
N ALA A 78 -8.39 9.98 -17.69
CA ALA A 78 -7.84 10.41 -16.40
C ALA A 78 -8.96 10.71 -15.38
N GLY A 79 -8.85 10.14 -14.18
CA GLY A 79 -9.80 10.31 -13.10
C GLY A 79 -11.07 9.45 -13.22
N ALA A 80 -11.19 8.59 -14.24
CA ALA A 80 -12.33 7.67 -14.36
C ALA A 80 -12.43 6.76 -13.12
N SER A 81 -11.31 6.24 -12.63
CA SER A 81 -11.26 5.35 -11.48
C SER A 81 -11.49 6.06 -10.15
N GLN A 82 -11.19 7.36 -10.04
CA GLN A 82 -11.46 8.13 -8.81
C GLN A 82 -12.95 8.26 -8.50
N GLN A 83 -13.83 8.15 -9.51
CA GLN A 83 -15.28 8.17 -9.33
C GLN A 83 -15.79 6.95 -8.55
N LEU A 84 -14.99 5.89 -8.46
CA LEU A 84 -15.32 4.68 -7.71
C LEU A 84 -15.09 4.85 -6.20
N ILE A 85 -14.44 5.92 -5.75
CA ILE A 85 -14.14 6.13 -4.32
C ILE A 85 -15.43 6.32 -3.52
N THR A 86 -15.63 5.50 -2.50
CA THR A 86 -16.76 5.60 -1.56
C THR A 86 -16.26 5.66 -0.13
N PHE A 87 -16.82 6.58 0.66
CA PHE A 87 -16.51 6.68 2.09
C PHE A 87 -17.35 5.67 2.87
N VAL A 88 -16.71 4.91 3.74
CA VAL A 88 -17.33 3.93 4.62
C VAL A 88 -17.07 4.29 6.08
N LYS A 89 -17.90 3.77 6.99
CA LYS A 89 -17.75 3.98 8.43
C LYS A 89 -16.34 3.63 8.87
N ASP A 90 -15.71 4.50 9.65
CA ASP A 90 -14.35 4.27 10.14
C ASP A 90 -14.27 3.05 11.07
N ARG A 91 -13.07 2.48 11.17
CA ARG A 91 -12.79 1.35 12.06
C ARG A 91 -12.71 1.82 13.51
N LEU A 92 -13.31 1.07 14.43
CA LEU A 92 -13.15 1.36 15.86
C LEU A 92 -11.68 1.20 16.26
N GLY A 93 -11.12 2.21 16.94
CA GLY A 93 -9.71 2.24 17.33
C GLY A 93 -8.75 2.42 16.16
N HIS A 94 -9.17 3.03 15.05
CA HIS A 94 -8.30 3.24 13.91
C HIS A 94 -7.22 4.28 14.24
N ASP A 95 -5.97 3.82 14.40
CA ASP A 95 -4.85 4.73 14.62
C ASP A 95 -4.71 5.72 13.46
N ARG A 96 -4.66 7.00 13.83
CA ARG A 96 -4.72 8.11 12.88
C ARG A 96 -3.44 8.24 12.06
N ARG A 97 -2.27 8.03 12.67
CA ARG A 97 -0.98 8.27 12.01
C ARG A 97 0.08 7.30 12.51
N TYR A 98 0.79 6.71 11.56
CA TYR A 98 2.07 6.04 11.80
C TYR A 98 3.16 6.72 10.96
N ALA A 99 4.29 7.00 11.59
CA ALA A 99 5.48 7.58 10.98
C ALA A 99 6.70 6.97 11.68
N ILE A 100 7.64 6.43 10.90
CA ILE A 100 8.77 5.68 11.45
C ILE A 100 10.04 6.53 11.38
N ASP A 101 10.74 6.66 12.51
CA ASP A 101 12.11 7.15 12.54
C ASP A 101 13.08 5.98 12.30
N ALA A 102 13.62 5.91 11.08
CA ALA A 102 14.65 4.96 10.66
C ALA A 102 16.09 5.50 10.86
N GLY A 103 16.28 6.53 11.69
CA GLY A 103 17.58 7.18 11.88
C GLY A 103 18.65 6.26 12.46
N LYS A 104 18.27 5.27 13.29
CA LYS A 104 19.22 4.31 13.87
C LYS A 104 19.86 3.41 12.81
N ILE A 105 19.05 2.73 12.01
CA ILE A 105 19.54 1.82 10.96
C ILE A 105 20.36 2.59 9.90
N ARG A 106 19.98 3.85 9.61
CA ARG A 106 20.76 4.73 8.73
C ARG A 106 22.15 5.01 9.28
N ARG A 107 22.25 5.40 10.57
CA ARG A 107 23.54 5.76 11.18
C ARG A 107 24.45 4.55 11.39
N GLU A 108 23.89 3.43 11.85
CA GLU A 108 24.68 2.26 12.25
C GLU A 108 24.97 1.32 11.09
N LEU A 109 24.00 1.10 10.20
CA LEU A 109 24.12 0.14 9.10
C LEU A 109 24.20 0.79 7.72
N GLY A 110 24.05 2.12 7.62
CA GLY A 110 24.15 2.85 6.36
C GLY A 110 22.95 2.63 5.42
N TRP A 111 21.82 2.16 5.94
CA TRP A 111 20.64 1.86 5.13
C TRP A 111 19.72 3.06 4.97
N ASP A 112 19.17 3.22 3.76
CA ASP A 112 18.10 4.16 3.45
C ASP A 112 17.18 3.52 2.38
N PRO A 113 15.85 3.76 2.40
CA PRO A 113 14.98 3.29 1.33
C PRO A 113 15.36 3.94 -0.02
N ALA A 114 15.52 3.13 -1.06
CA ALA A 114 15.91 3.61 -2.38
C ALA A 114 14.69 4.01 -3.23
N VAL A 115 13.52 3.41 -3.00
CA VAL A 115 12.35 3.57 -3.85
C VAL A 115 11.38 4.60 -3.28
N GLN A 116 11.14 5.65 -4.07
CA GLN A 116 10.15 6.67 -3.77
C GLN A 116 8.72 6.10 -3.90
N VAL A 117 7.76 6.61 -3.10
CA VAL A 117 6.39 6.08 -3.05
C VAL A 117 5.76 5.97 -4.44
N ARG A 118 5.81 7.04 -5.22
CA ARG A 118 5.19 7.06 -6.56
C ARG A 118 5.77 6.01 -7.49
N GLU A 119 7.09 5.83 -7.45
CA GLU A 119 7.77 4.81 -8.24
C GLU A 119 7.37 3.40 -7.77
N GLY A 120 7.37 3.15 -6.46
CA GLY A 120 6.90 1.89 -5.89
C GLY A 120 5.45 1.58 -6.23
N LEU A 121 4.55 2.57 -6.22
CA LEU A 121 3.15 2.40 -6.63
C LEU A 121 3.04 2.01 -8.11
N ARG A 122 3.81 2.64 -9.00
CA ARG A 122 3.82 2.29 -10.43
C ARG A 122 4.30 0.86 -10.66
N GLN A 123 5.41 0.48 -10.02
CA GLN A 123 5.91 -0.90 -10.08
C GLN A 123 4.88 -1.89 -9.52
N THR A 124 4.22 -1.55 -8.42
CA THR A 124 3.15 -2.36 -7.83
C THR A 124 2.00 -2.55 -8.81
N VAL A 125 1.44 -1.47 -9.34
CA VAL A 125 0.30 -1.54 -10.26
C VAL A 125 0.65 -2.35 -11.50
N ARG A 126 1.81 -2.10 -12.11
CA ARG A 126 2.31 -2.90 -13.25
C ARG A 126 2.34 -4.38 -12.89
N TRP A 127 2.95 -4.73 -11.76
CA TRP A 127 3.01 -6.12 -11.31
C TRP A 127 1.61 -6.75 -11.17
N TYR A 128 0.64 -6.06 -10.57
CA TYR A 128 -0.73 -6.61 -10.43
C TYR A 128 -1.46 -6.75 -11.78
N LEU A 129 -1.21 -5.85 -12.74
CA LEU A 129 -1.78 -5.95 -14.09
C LEU A 129 -1.16 -7.09 -14.90
N ASP A 130 0.14 -7.33 -14.74
CA ASP A 130 0.87 -8.38 -15.46
C ASP A 130 0.69 -9.78 -14.82
N ASN A 131 0.17 -9.86 -13.58
CA ASN A 131 0.04 -11.10 -12.80
C ASN A 131 -1.42 -11.41 -12.42
N GLU A 132 -2.35 -11.27 -13.36
CA GLU A 132 -3.79 -11.48 -13.12
C GLU A 132 -4.10 -12.89 -12.58
N ASN A 133 -3.48 -13.92 -13.16
CA ASN A 133 -3.64 -15.29 -12.68
C ASN A 133 -3.33 -15.42 -11.19
N TRP A 134 -2.24 -14.81 -10.72
CA TRP A 134 -1.90 -14.86 -9.30
C TRP A 134 -2.98 -14.18 -8.46
N LEU A 135 -3.46 -13.02 -8.89
CA LEU A 135 -4.51 -12.27 -8.21
C LEU A 135 -5.81 -13.09 -8.09
N ASP A 136 -6.23 -13.78 -9.14
CA ASP A 136 -7.45 -14.58 -9.15
C ASP A 136 -7.38 -15.74 -8.15
N HIS A 137 -6.21 -16.37 -8.01
CA HIS A 137 -6.02 -17.45 -7.04
C HIS A 137 -6.12 -16.94 -5.60
N VAL A 138 -5.49 -15.80 -5.28
CA VAL A 138 -5.47 -15.26 -3.91
C VAL A 138 -6.74 -14.50 -3.52
N THR A 139 -7.60 -14.15 -4.50
CA THR A 139 -8.89 -13.47 -4.25
C THR A 139 -10.09 -14.43 -4.30
N SER A 140 -9.86 -15.73 -4.37
CA SER A 140 -10.90 -16.77 -4.37
C SER A 140 -11.32 -17.19 -2.94
N GLY A 141 -12.48 -17.85 -2.83
CA GLY A 141 -12.95 -18.52 -1.61
C GLY A 141 -13.00 -17.62 -0.37
N ALA A 142 -12.11 -17.88 0.59
CA ALA A 142 -12.06 -17.19 1.88
C ALA A 142 -11.93 -15.67 1.76
N TYR A 143 -11.28 -15.17 0.70
CA TYR A 143 -11.20 -13.72 0.45
C TYR A 143 -12.56 -13.11 0.11
N GLN A 144 -13.37 -13.80 -0.70
CA GLN A 144 -14.72 -13.34 -1.06
C GLN A 144 -15.65 -13.35 0.16
N GLU A 145 -15.56 -14.38 1.00
CA GLU A 145 -16.31 -14.45 2.26
C GLU A 145 -15.93 -13.31 3.22
N TYR A 146 -14.63 -13.05 3.38
CA TYR A 146 -14.14 -11.92 4.16
C TYR A 146 -14.68 -10.60 3.61
N TYR A 147 -14.59 -10.38 2.30
CA TYR A 147 -15.06 -9.15 1.66
C TYR A 147 -16.55 -8.92 1.90
N ALA A 148 -17.38 -9.96 1.71
CA ALA A 148 -18.82 -9.89 1.98
C ALA A 148 -19.10 -9.52 3.44
N LYS A 149 -18.45 -10.18 4.41
CA LYS A 149 -18.63 -9.90 5.84
C LYS A 149 -18.23 -8.47 6.23
N GLN A 150 -17.22 -7.90 5.57
CA GLN A 150 -16.70 -6.57 5.92
C GLN A 150 -17.43 -5.42 5.22
N TYR A 151 -17.92 -5.63 3.99
CA TYR A 151 -18.39 -4.53 3.14
C TYR A 151 -19.81 -4.71 2.58
N GLN A 152 -20.42 -5.90 2.70
CA GLN A 152 -21.83 -6.13 2.37
C GLN A 152 -22.64 -6.23 3.66
N GLN A 153 -23.01 -5.07 4.20
CA GLN A 153 -24.12 -4.91 5.14
C GLN A 153 -25.13 -3.94 4.55
#